data_AF-A0A9W6TE91-F1
#
_entry.id   AF-A0A9W6TE91-F1
#
_cell.length_a   1.000
_cell.length_b   1.000
_cell.length_c   1.000
_cell.angle_alpha   90.00
_cell.angle_beta   90.00
_cell.angle_gamma   90.00
#
_symmetry.space_group_name_H-M   'P 1'
#
loop_
_entity.id
_entity.type
_entity.pdbx_description
1 polymer ?
#
loop_
_entity_poly.entity_id
_entity_poly.type
_entity_poly.pdbx_seq_one_letter_code
_entity_poly.pdbx_strand_id
1 'polypeptide(L)'
;MLDKNGRKVKEAPVVAVFAADCGNKNVPRKQQLNRDNGAPDEFVNGIPSHVQKFSGEGDPNVSTEAWAYKQATFAAATFLYAAQVHGLATCPMEGIDQVRVKRLLNIPDRYSIPVVIALGYANPAAKPAKPSVRFAPTEVFFDDKFGLSTAKLFEDE
;
A
#
# COMPACT_ATOMS: atom_id res chain seq x y z
N MET A 1 -12.44 15.37 11.87
CA MET A 1 -11.92 14.86 10.58
C MET A 1 -12.46 13.48 10.21
N LEU A 2 -12.61 12.54 11.15
CA LEU A 2 -13.08 11.16 10.89
C LEU A 2 -14.47 11.04 10.23
N ASP A 3 -15.38 12.00 10.47
CA ASP A 3 -16.76 11.95 9.96
C ASP A 3 -16.89 12.03 8.42
N LYS A 4 -15.88 12.59 7.72
CA LYS A 4 -15.93 12.79 6.26
C LYS A 4 -15.87 11.48 5.44
N ASN A 5 -15.41 10.39 6.05
CA ASN A 5 -15.31 9.08 5.40
C ASN A 5 -16.52 8.18 5.65
N GLY A 6 -17.37 8.50 6.63
CA GLY A 6 -18.50 7.66 7.03
C GLY A 6 -19.48 7.37 5.88
N ARG A 7 -19.76 8.37 5.03
CA ARG A 7 -20.61 8.18 3.85
C ARG A 7 -20.05 7.14 2.89
N LYS A 8 -18.75 7.21 2.57
CA LYS A 8 -18.08 6.31 1.63
C LYS A 8 -18.15 4.86 2.11
N VAL A 9 -17.93 4.64 3.41
CA VAL A 9 -18.01 3.32 4.04
C VAL A 9 -19.44 2.77 4.03
N LYS A 10 -20.46 3.61 4.26
CA LYS A 10 -21.86 3.18 4.32
C LYS A 10 -22.49 2.95 2.94
N GLU A 11 -22.10 3.72 1.94
CA GLU A 11 -22.66 3.64 0.58
C GLU A 11 -21.94 2.61 -0.30
N ALA A 12 -20.67 2.29 -0.02
CA ALA A 12 -19.95 1.30 -0.78
C ALA A 12 -20.47 -0.11 -0.50
N PRO A 13 -20.74 -0.93 -1.53
CA PRO A 13 -21.10 -2.34 -1.34
C PRO A 13 -19.97 -3.16 -0.72
N VAL A 14 -18.71 -2.75 -0.91
CA VAL A 14 -17.53 -3.41 -0.35
C VAL A 14 -16.54 -2.38 0.18
N VAL A 15 -15.94 -2.70 1.33
CA VAL A 15 -14.82 -1.95 1.90
C VAL A 15 -13.67 -2.92 2.17
N ALA A 16 -12.53 -2.67 1.52
CA ALA A 16 -11.31 -3.46 1.72
C ALA A 16 -10.40 -2.78 2.75
N VAL A 17 -9.94 -3.54 3.74
CA VAL A 17 -8.96 -3.08 4.75
C VAL A 17 -7.61 -3.72 4.44
N PHE A 18 -6.60 -2.90 4.17
CA PHE A 18 -5.24 -3.38 3.93
C PHE A 18 -4.49 -3.41 5.26
N ALA A 19 -4.24 -4.61 5.78
CA ALA A 19 -3.50 -4.81 7.02
C ALA A 19 -2.02 -5.08 6.70
N ALA A 20 -1.16 -4.13 7.04
CA ALA A 20 0.29 -4.24 6.89
C ALA A 20 0.88 -5.06 8.04
N ASP A 21 1.63 -6.11 7.72
CA ASP A 21 2.26 -6.99 8.71
C ASP A 21 3.58 -6.38 9.22
N CYS A 22 3.57 -5.81 10.43
CA CYS A 22 4.74 -5.14 11.01
C CYS A 22 5.69 -6.09 11.76
N GLY A 23 5.72 -7.39 11.42
CA GLY A 23 6.69 -8.32 11.99
C GLY A 23 7.00 -9.50 11.08
N ASN A 24 7.87 -10.40 11.52
CA ASN A 24 8.46 -11.41 10.64
C ASN A 24 8.06 -12.87 10.94
N LYS A 25 6.96 -13.10 11.70
CA LYS A 25 6.49 -14.47 12.05
C LYS A 25 6.15 -15.34 10.83
N ASN A 26 5.96 -14.75 9.65
CA ASN A 26 5.65 -15.47 8.41
C ASN A 26 6.90 -15.99 7.68
N VAL A 27 8.11 -15.68 8.15
CA VAL A 27 9.37 -16.15 7.53
C VAL A 27 9.43 -17.68 7.39
N PRO A 28 9.10 -18.51 8.40
CA PRO A 28 9.10 -19.96 8.25
C PRO A 28 8.14 -20.43 7.15
N ARG A 29 6.94 -19.84 7.05
CA ARG A 29 5.99 -20.15 5.98
C ARG A 29 6.55 -19.75 4.62
N LYS A 30 7.20 -18.58 4.52
CA LYS A 30 7.85 -18.12 3.28
C LYS A 30 8.98 -19.07 2.87
N GLN A 31 9.80 -19.55 3.81
CA GLN A 31 10.83 -20.54 3.52
C GLN A 31 10.23 -21.83 2.98
N GLN A 32 9.19 -22.37 3.62
CA GLN A 32 8.50 -23.57 3.14
C GLN A 32 7.96 -23.39 1.73
N LEU A 33 7.24 -22.28 1.47
CA LEU A 33 6.71 -21.97 0.13
C LEU A 33 7.80 -21.92 -0.94
N ASN A 34 8.99 -21.40 -0.61
CA ASN A 34 10.10 -21.37 -1.55
C ASN A 34 10.71 -22.76 -1.78
N ARG A 35 10.84 -23.61 -0.74
CA ARG A 35 11.25 -25.01 -0.91
C ARG A 35 10.23 -25.79 -1.77
N ASP A 36 8.95 -25.63 -1.48
CA ASP A 36 7.86 -26.26 -2.25
C ASP A 36 7.90 -25.84 -3.72
N ASN A 37 8.35 -24.61 -4.01
CA ASN A 37 8.53 -24.08 -5.36
C ASN A 37 9.91 -24.44 -5.99
N GLY A 38 10.69 -25.32 -5.36
CA GLY A 38 11.98 -25.80 -5.88
C GLY A 38 13.13 -24.80 -5.75
N ALA A 39 13.03 -23.79 -4.88
CA ALA A 39 14.12 -22.85 -4.66
C ALA A 39 15.32 -23.55 -3.96
N PRO A 40 16.58 -23.22 -4.31
CA PRO A 40 17.75 -23.80 -3.65
C PRO A 40 17.80 -23.50 -2.15
N ASP A 41 18.30 -24.45 -1.37
CA ASP A 41 18.38 -24.30 0.09
C ASP A 41 19.21 -23.10 0.52
N GLU A 42 20.26 -22.76 -0.21
CA GLU A 42 21.08 -21.56 0.06
C GLU A 42 20.23 -20.29 0.05
N PHE A 43 19.40 -20.11 -0.98
CA PHE A 43 18.47 -18.99 -1.07
C PHE A 43 17.47 -19.01 0.09
N VAL A 44 16.84 -20.17 0.35
CA VAL A 44 15.82 -20.30 1.38
C VAL A 44 16.38 -20.00 2.77
N ASN A 45 17.57 -20.51 3.06
CA ASN A 45 18.25 -20.31 4.34
C ASN A 45 18.70 -18.85 4.52
N GLY A 46 18.89 -18.10 3.43
CA GLY A 46 19.17 -16.66 3.46
C GLY A 46 17.94 -15.78 3.71
N ILE A 47 16.71 -16.26 3.50
CA ILE A 47 15.48 -15.44 3.63
C ILE A 47 15.38 -14.70 4.98
N PRO A 48 15.63 -15.32 6.15
CA PRO A 48 15.50 -14.62 7.44
C PRO A 48 16.38 -13.38 7.52
N SER A 49 17.66 -13.50 7.14
CA SER A 49 18.62 -12.38 7.17
C SER A 49 18.21 -11.24 6.24
N HIS A 50 17.71 -11.57 5.04
CA HIS A 50 17.22 -10.55 4.10
C HIS A 50 15.98 -9.84 4.63
N VAL A 51 15.01 -10.60 5.16
CA VAL A 51 13.78 -10.02 5.71
C VAL A 51 14.10 -9.09 6.86
N GLN A 52 14.94 -9.53 7.80
CA GLN A 52 15.38 -8.69 8.92
C GLN A 52 16.04 -7.39 8.44
N LYS A 53 16.99 -7.49 7.50
CA LYS A 53 17.71 -6.33 6.94
C LYS A 53 16.78 -5.33 6.28
N PHE A 54 15.83 -5.79 5.47
CA PHE A 54 14.95 -4.89 4.72
C PHE A 54 13.79 -4.36 5.57
N SER A 55 13.29 -5.15 6.53
CA SER A 55 12.22 -4.73 7.42
C SER A 55 12.70 -3.83 8.56
N GLY A 56 14.01 -3.68 8.75
CA GLY A 56 14.58 -2.94 9.89
C GLY A 56 14.32 -3.63 11.23
N GLU A 57 13.97 -4.92 11.25
CA GLU A 57 13.67 -5.60 12.51
C GLU A 57 14.95 -5.72 13.35
N GLY A 58 14.93 -5.12 14.54
CA GLY A 58 16.09 -5.01 15.42
C GLY A 58 16.98 -3.80 15.17
N ASP A 59 16.65 -2.93 14.21
CA ASP A 59 17.32 -1.64 14.00
C ASP A 59 16.44 -0.49 14.54
N PRO A 60 16.86 0.24 15.58
CA PRO A 60 16.08 1.35 16.13
C PRO A 60 15.93 2.54 15.16
N ASN A 61 16.72 2.60 14.10
CA ASN A 61 16.69 3.70 13.12
C ASN A 61 15.79 3.41 11.92
N VAL A 62 15.28 2.19 11.79
CA VAL A 62 14.47 1.77 10.64
C VAL A 62 13.11 1.28 11.12
N SER A 63 12.06 2.02 10.77
CA SER A 63 10.70 1.64 11.15
C SER A 63 10.22 0.43 10.35
N THR A 64 9.98 -0.69 11.03
CA THR A 64 9.31 -1.86 10.45
C THR A 64 7.91 -1.54 9.97
N GLU A 65 7.21 -0.61 10.62
CA GLU A 65 5.91 -0.11 10.16
C GLU A 65 6.02 0.61 8.81
N ALA A 66 7.02 1.49 8.63
CA ALA A 66 7.23 2.18 7.36
C ALA A 66 7.54 1.19 6.22
N TRP A 67 8.34 0.16 6.50
CA TRP A 67 8.57 -0.92 5.55
C TRP A 67 7.28 -1.67 5.21
N ALA A 68 6.52 -2.09 6.22
CA ALA A 68 5.27 -2.83 6.03
C ALA A 68 4.22 -2.01 5.26
N TYR A 69 4.12 -0.71 5.52
CA TYR A 69 3.26 0.21 4.79
C TYR A 69 3.60 0.29 3.32
N LYS A 70 4.89 0.43 2.97
CA LYS A 70 5.32 0.41 1.56
C LYS A 70 4.87 -0.86 0.85
N GLN A 71 5.06 -2.03 1.49
CA GLN A 71 4.63 -3.31 0.92
C GLN A 71 3.11 -3.38 0.73
N ALA A 72 2.33 -2.97 1.74
CA ALA A 72 0.87 -2.98 1.68
C ALA A 72 0.33 -2.00 0.63
N THR A 73 0.96 -0.83 0.48
CA THR A 73 0.55 0.19 -0.50
C THR A 73 0.80 -0.26 -1.94
N PHE A 74 1.82 -1.07 -2.23
CA PHE A 74 1.97 -1.69 -3.57
C PHE A 74 0.81 -2.63 -3.90
N ALA A 75 0.35 -3.43 -2.93
CA ALA A 75 -0.83 -4.27 -3.10
C ALA A 75 -2.10 -3.42 -3.26
N ALA A 76 -2.25 -2.36 -2.47
CA ALA A 76 -3.36 -1.42 -2.58
C ALA A 76 -3.42 -0.72 -3.94
N ALA A 77 -2.28 -0.25 -4.46
CA ALA A 77 -2.20 0.38 -5.77
C ALA A 77 -2.61 -0.60 -6.89
N THR A 78 -2.13 -1.85 -6.82
CA THR A 78 -2.53 -2.90 -7.75
C THR A 78 -4.05 -3.16 -7.70
N PHE A 79 -4.62 -3.20 -6.50
CA PHE A 79 -6.06 -3.33 -6.30
C PHE A 79 -6.87 -2.17 -6.89
N LEU A 80 -6.40 -0.91 -6.73
CA LEU A 80 -7.04 0.27 -7.31
C LEU A 80 -7.09 0.18 -8.85
N TYR A 81 -5.97 -0.18 -9.49
CA TYR A 81 -5.93 -0.35 -10.94
C TYR A 81 -6.78 -1.53 -11.42
N ALA A 82 -6.75 -2.66 -10.71
CA ALA A 82 -7.59 -3.81 -11.02
C ALA A 82 -9.09 -3.46 -10.93
N ALA A 83 -9.51 -2.78 -9.88
CA ALA A 83 -10.89 -2.31 -9.74
C ALA A 83 -11.32 -1.42 -10.91
N GLN A 84 -10.48 -0.45 -11.29
CA GLN A 84 -10.75 0.47 -12.39
C GLN A 84 -10.95 -0.27 -13.72
N VAL A 85 -10.08 -1.22 -14.07
CA VAL A 85 -10.22 -1.98 -15.34
C VAL A 85 -11.46 -2.87 -15.37
N HIS A 86 -11.97 -3.26 -14.19
CA HIS A 86 -13.22 -3.99 -14.03
C HIS A 86 -14.46 -3.08 -13.91
N GLY A 87 -14.33 -1.78 -14.20
CA GLY A 87 -15.46 -0.84 -14.21
C GLY A 87 -15.94 -0.41 -12.82
N LEU A 88 -15.14 -0.65 -11.78
CA LEU A 88 -15.43 -0.22 -10.42
C LEU A 88 -14.73 1.11 -10.10
N ALA A 89 -15.36 1.89 -9.24
CA ALA A 89 -14.80 3.08 -8.64
C ALA A 89 -14.28 2.77 -7.23
N THR A 90 -13.17 3.40 -6.88
CA THR A 90 -12.51 3.23 -5.58
C THR A 90 -12.27 4.56 -4.88
N CYS A 91 -12.30 4.57 -3.56
CA CYS A 91 -11.89 5.70 -2.74
C CYS A 91 -10.95 5.22 -1.61
N PRO A 92 -9.62 5.34 -1.77
CA PRO A 92 -8.67 5.07 -0.70
C PRO A 92 -8.73 6.15 0.38
N MET A 93 -8.63 5.73 1.64
CA MET A 93 -8.83 6.57 2.83
C MET A 93 -7.81 6.22 3.92
N GLU A 94 -7.06 7.22 4.37
CA GLU A 94 -6.15 7.12 5.53
C GLU A 94 -6.76 7.70 6.81
N GLY A 95 -7.73 8.61 6.68
CA GLY A 95 -8.42 9.27 7.80
C GLY A 95 -9.39 8.32 8.52
N ILE A 96 -8.85 7.30 9.19
CA ILE A 96 -9.57 6.25 9.92
C ILE A 96 -9.03 6.09 11.35
N ASP A 97 -9.85 5.54 12.24
CA ASP A 97 -9.42 5.13 13.58
C ASP A 97 -8.97 3.66 13.50
N GLN A 98 -7.68 3.44 13.25
CA GLN A 98 -7.15 2.09 13.06
C GLN A 98 -7.33 1.19 14.28
N VAL A 99 -7.31 1.74 15.50
CA VAL A 99 -7.50 0.96 16.73
C VAL A 99 -8.89 0.37 16.76
N ARG A 100 -9.91 1.17 16.44
CA ARG A 100 -11.30 0.69 16.36
C ARG A 100 -11.51 -0.27 15.20
N VAL A 101 -10.90 -0.03 14.03
CA VAL A 101 -10.98 -0.95 12.88
C VAL A 101 -10.35 -2.30 13.24
N LYS A 102 -9.16 -2.30 13.85
CA LYS A 102 -8.48 -3.52 14.30
C LYS A 102 -9.35 -4.29 15.28
N ARG A 103 -9.92 -3.62 16.28
CA ARG A 103 -10.83 -4.24 17.25
C ARG A 103 -12.08 -4.83 16.57
N LEU A 104 -12.70 -4.09 15.67
CA LEU A 104 -13.92 -4.51 14.97
C LEU A 104 -13.68 -5.76 14.12
N LEU A 105 -12.52 -5.84 13.45
CA LEU A 105 -12.18 -6.93 12.54
C LEU A 105 -11.31 -8.03 13.18
N ASN A 106 -11.10 -7.97 14.50
CA ASN A 106 -10.21 -8.88 15.24
C ASN A 106 -8.79 -8.97 14.64
N ILE A 107 -8.27 -7.85 14.14
CA ILE A 107 -6.91 -7.77 13.58
C ILE A 107 -5.90 -7.70 14.73
N PRO A 108 -4.90 -8.61 14.79
CA PRO A 108 -3.90 -8.62 15.86
C PRO A 108 -3.06 -7.35 15.93
N ASP A 109 -2.50 -7.06 17.11
CA ASP A 109 -1.71 -5.83 17.34
C ASP A 109 -0.49 -5.69 16.43
N ARG A 110 0.06 -6.82 15.97
CA ARG A 110 1.16 -6.92 15.00
C ARG A 110 0.89 -6.17 13.68
N TYR A 111 -0.36 -6.01 13.28
CA TYR A 111 -0.70 -5.36 12.01
C TYR A 111 -1.02 -3.89 12.20
N SER A 112 -0.66 -3.08 11.22
CA SER A 112 -1.06 -1.68 11.14
C SER A 112 -1.88 -1.43 9.86
N ILE A 113 -2.73 -0.41 9.83
CA ILE A 113 -3.69 -0.19 8.74
C ILE A 113 -3.34 1.13 8.03
N PRO A 114 -2.49 1.10 6.98
CA PRO A 114 -2.13 2.30 6.25
C PRO A 114 -3.31 2.85 5.43
N VAL A 115 -4.19 1.99 4.91
CA VAL A 115 -5.26 2.41 4.00
C VAL A 115 -6.49 1.51 4.09
N VAL A 116 -7.65 2.13 4.00
CA VAL A 116 -8.95 1.47 3.79
C VAL A 116 -9.53 1.96 2.47
N ILE A 117 -10.07 1.06 1.65
CA ILE A 117 -10.56 1.39 0.31
C ILE A 117 -12.03 1.04 0.21
N ALA A 118 -12.87 2.06 0.02
CA ALA A 118 -14.26 1.86 -0.38
C ALA A 118 -14.31 1.52 -1.88
N LEU A 119 -15.09 0.51 -2.26
CA LEU A 119 -15.20 -0.02 -3.62
C LEU A 119 -16.68 -0.16 -4.01
N GLY A 120 -17.02 0.25 -5.21
CA GLY A 120 -18.37 0.07 -5.77
C GLY A 120 -18.47 0.56 -7.20
N TYR A 121 -19.69 0.84 -7.67
CA TYR A 121 -19.89 1.50 -8.96
C TYR A 121 -19.81 3.02 -8.80
N ALA A 122 -19.32 3.71 -9.84
CA ALA A 122 -19.22 5.16 -9.82
C ALA A 122 -20.60 5.80 -9.61
N ASN A 123 -20.70 6.74 -8.66
CA ASN A 123 -21.87 7.58 -8.51
C ASN A 123 -21.69 8.84 -9.39
N PRO A 124 -22.47 9.00 -10.48
CA PRO A 124 -22.32 10.16 -11.38
C PRO A 124 -22.53 11.50 -10.67
N ALA A 125 -23.36 11.54 -9.62
CA ALA A 125 -23.61 12.73 -8.82
C ALA A 125 -22.44 13.11 -7.89
N ALA A 126 -21.49 12.20 -7.68
CA ALA A 126 -20.32 12.42 -6.83
C ALA A 126 -19.06 12.82 -7.63
N LYS A 127 -19.17 13.00 -8.95
CA LYS A 127 -18.02 13.38 -9.79
C LYS A 127 -17.53 14.78 -9.41
N PRO A 128 -16.24 14.97 -9.10
CA PRO A 128 -15.71 16.29 -8.78
C PRO A 128 -15.80 17.20 -10.02
N ALA A 129 -16.08 18.50 -9.79
CA ALA A 129 -16.21 19.48 -10.86
C ALA A 129 -14.90 19.69 -11.65
N LYS A 130 -13.75 19.50 -10.99
CA LYS A 130 -12.43 19.55 -11.61
C LYS A 130 -11.59 18.36 -11.15
N PRO A 131 -10.72 17.80 -12.01
CA PRO A 131 -9.72 16.84 -11.60
C PRO A 131 -8.82 17.40 -10.50
N SER A 132 -8.26 16.51 -9.68
CA SER A 132 -7.23 16.90 -8.71
C SER A 132 -5.96 17.33 -9.45
N VAL A 133 -5.33 18.41 -8.99
CA VAL A 133 -4.07 18.92 -9.57
C VAL A 133 -2.89 18.02 -9.21
N ARG A 134 -1.84 18.05 -10.04
CA ARG A 134 -0.56 17.38 -9.81
C ARG A 134 0.56 18.38 -10.10
N PHE A 135 1.68 18.24 -9.40
CA PHE A 135 2.93 18.88 -9.82
C PHE A 135 3.32 18.37 -11.21
N ALA A 136 4.05 19.19 -11.96
CA ALA A 136 4.60 18.75 -13.24
C ALA A 136 5.58 17.59 -13.01
N PRO A 137 5.69 16.62 -13.94
CA PRO A 137 6.68 15.55 -13.82
C PRO A 137 8.11 16.06 -13.56
N THR A 138 8.48 17.19 -14.15
CA THR A 138 9.79 17.85 -13.97
C THR A 138 10.07 18.38 -12.56
N GLU A 139 9.04 18.49 -11.71
CA GLU A 139 9.18 18.88 -10.30
C GLU A 139 9.32 17.66 -9.37
N VAL A 140 9.01 16.46 -9.86
CA VAL A 140 8.93 15.22 -9.07
C VAL A 140 10.01 14.22 -9.46
N PHE A 141 10.33 14.14 -10.76
CA PHE A 141 11.33 13.24 -11.32
C PHE A 141 12.59 14.03 -11.67
N PHE A 142 13.73 13.52 -11.20
CA PHE A 142 15.05 14.11 -11.43
C PHE A 142 15.93 13.20 -12.26
N ASP A 143 16.73 13.80 -13.14
CA ASP A 143 17.63 13.12 -14.07
C ASP A 143 18.96 12.80 -13.36
N ASP A 144 19.24 11.52 -13.10
CA ASP A 144 20.40 10.98 -12.36
C ASP A 144 20.55 11.44 -10.89
N LYS A 145 20.51 12.75 -10.63
CA LYS A 145 20.73 13.35 -9.30
C LYS A 145 19.55 14.23 -8.90
N PHE A 146 19.27 14.26 -7.60
CA PHE A 146 18.23 15.10 -7.04
C PHE A 146 18.40 16.58 -7.45
N GLY A 147 17.34 17.18 -7.97
CA GLY A 147 17.32 18.56 -8.45
C GLY A 147 17.69 18.75 -9.92
N LEU A 148 18.25 17.75 -10.62
CA LEU A 148 18.51 17.86 -12.05
C LEU A 148 17.23 17.67 -12.86
N SER A 149 17.00 18.60 -13.79
CA SER A 149 15.76 18.66 -14.57
C SER A 149 15.59 17.46 -15.50
N THR A 150 14.36 16.95 -15.58
CA THR A 150 13.93 15.93 -16.56
C THR A 150 13.29 16.54 -17.80
N ALA A 151 13.37 17.87 -18.02
CA ALA A 151 12.74 18.54 -19.16
C ALA A 151 13.10 17.89 -20.51
N LYS A 152 14.37 17.47 -20.67
CA LYS A 152 14.87 16.76 -21.86
C LYS A 152 14.10 15.48 -22.20
N LEU A 153 13.42 14.85 -21.24
CA LEU A 153 12.63 13.63 -21.45
C LEU A 153 11.26 13.91 -22.08
N PHE A 154 10.85 15.19 -22.12
CA PHE A 154 9.54 15.64 -22.59
C PHE A 154 9.66 16.63 -23.75
N GLU A 155 10.86 16.82 -24.29
CA GLU A 155 11.06 17.49 -25.58
C GLU A 155 10.61 16.51 -26.68
N ASP A 156 9.73 16.95 -27.59
CA ASP A 156 9.36 16.15 -28.76
C ASP A 156 10.62 15.93 -29.62
N GLU A 157 10.88 14.69 -30.08
CA GLU A 157 11.92 14.40 -31.10
C GLU A 157 11.66 15.14 -32.41
#